data_AF-R1FPB8-F1
#
_entry.id   AF-R1FPB8-F1
#
_cell.length_a   1.000
_cell.length_b   1.000
_cell.length_c   1.000
_cell.angle_alpha   90.00
_cell.angle_beta   90.00
_cell.angle_gamma   90.00
#
_symmetry.space_group_name_H-M   'P 1'
#
loop_
_entity.id
_entity.type
_entity.pdbx_description
1 polymer ?
#
loop_
_entity_poly.entity_id
_entity_poly.type
_entity_poly.pdbx_seq_one_letter_code
_entity_poly.pdbx_strand_id
1 'polypeptide(L)'
;MPSAHSCGSRGGEGSRIIFLDCDGVLCCNRTALIELDKLQRLTSVVKRTGACIVLSTDWRRFPAFKSTLVEALSRMGLKVVGSTPLMASQRAAAGRATPVVSWAAIDDRPLLAEKGGMDLLGHFVQTRWATGLNQAAEEALLEVLLGPQPRSIPKTPVPVPLPTTSKQREESRAMSTPWTWETVLKACISRSMNTMSTVM
;
A
#
# COMPACT_ATOMS: atom_id res chain seq x y z
N MET A 1 25.76 -9.97 -16.11
CA MET A 1 25.25 -9.40 -14.84
C MET A 1 24.17 -8.38 -15.20
N PRO A 2 22.87 -8.65 -15.00
CA PRO A 2 21.86 -7.64 -15.23
C PRO A 2 21.89 -6.62 -14.07
N SER A 3 21.99 -5.33 -14.44
CA SER A 3 22.03 -4.18 -13.54
C SER A 3 20.86 -4.15 -12.56
N ALA A 4 21.16 -3.73 -11.33
CA ALA A 4 20.17 -3.31 -10.35
C ALA A 4 19.34 -2.14 -10.92
N HIS A 5 18.19 -2.44 -11.50
CA HIS A 5 17.23 -1.42 -11.90
C HIS A 5 16.68 -0.79 -10.62
N SER A 6 17.13 0.44 -10.34
CA SER A 6 16.51 1.31 -9.35
C SER A 6 15.01 1.37 -9.64
N CYS A 7 14.16 1.00 -8.67
CA CYS A 7 12.71 1.27 -8.69
C CYS A 7 12.58 2.77 -9.01
N GLY A 8 12.14 3.09 -10.22
CA GLY A 8 12.56 4.31 -10.93
C GLY A 8 12.22 5.60 -10.18
N SER A 9 13.26 6.39 -9.89
CA SER A 9 13.17 7.84 -10.04
C SER A 9 13.64 8.15 -11.46
N ARG A 10 12.72 8.11 -12.42
CA ARG A 10 12.92 8.83 -13.67
C ARG A 10 12.62 10.29 -13.33
N GLY A 11 13.66 11.06 -13.02
CA GLY A 11 13.63 12.53 -12.89
C GLY A 11 12.41 13.11 -12.16
N GLY A 12 12.42 13.12 -10.82
CA GLY A 12 11.50 13.96 -10.03
C GLY A 12 10.08 13.42 -9.84
N GLU A 13 9.67 12.35 -10.51
CA GLU A 13 8.40 11.68 -10.25
C GLU A 13 8.55 10.77 -9.02
N GLY A 14 7.76 11.01 -7.97
CA GLY A 14 7.83 10.23 -6.73
C GLY A 14 7.43 8.75 -6.89
N SER A 15 7.52 8.00 -5.78
CA SER A 15 7.30 6.54 -5.77
C SER A 15 5.83 6.16 -5.83
N ARG A 16 5.50 5.07 -6.53
CA ARG A 16 4.21 4.37 -6.41
C ARG A 16 4.36 3.16 -5.51
N ILE A 17 3.37 2.89 -4.65
CA ILE A 17 3.49 1.85 -3.61
C ILE A 17 2.33 0.87 -3.65
N ILE A 18 2.64 -0.43 -3.53
CA ILE A 18 1.64 -1.48 -3.29
C ILE A 18 1.82 -2.02 -1.88
N PHE A 19 0.79 -1.89 -1.04
CA PHE A 19 0.66 -2.60 0.22
C PHE A 19 0.06 -3.97 -0.06
N LEU A 20 0.91 -4.99 0.07
CA LEU A 20 0.61 -6.34 -0.39
C LEU A 20 0.25 -7.22 0.79
N ASP A 21 -0.99 -7.73 0.82
CA ASP A 21 -1.28 -8.97 1.53
C ASP A 21 -0.86 -10.20 0.71
N CYS A 22 -0.64 -11.34 1.39
CA CYS A 22 -0.25 -12.60 0.76
C CYS A 22 -1.42 -13.58 0.73
N ASP A 23 -2.03 -13.79 1.90
CA ASP A 23 -3.21 -14.63 2.09
C ASP A 23 -4.37 -14.08 1.25
N GLY A 24 -4.98 -14.95 0.45
CA GLY A 24 -6.09 -14.59 -0.41
C GLY A 24 -5.76 -13.67 -1.57
N VAL A 25 -4.49 -13.23 -1.73
CA VAL A 25 -4.01 -12.40 -2.85
C VAL A 25 -3.04 -13.17 -3.75
N LEU A 26 -1.96 -13.71 -3.17
CA LEU A 26 -0.94 -14.53 -3.86
C LEU A 26 -0.97 -15.99 -3.43
N CYS A 27 -1.50 -16.27 -2.25
CA CYS A 27 -1.68 -17.59 -1.68
C CYS A 27 -3.18 -17.83 -1.43
N CYS A 28 -3.83 -18.54 -2.35
CA CYS A 28 -5.25 -18.87 -2.34
C CYS A 28 -5.50 -20.37 -2.09
N ASN A 29 -4.51 -21.04 -1.50
CA ASN A 29 -4.51 -22.47 -1.21
C ASN A 29 -4.28 -22.73 0.28
N ARG A 30 -4.60 -23.95 0.72
CA ARG A 30 -4.46 -24.37 2.12
C ARG A 30 -3.04 -24.77 2.50
N THR A 31 -2.13 -24.82 1.53
CA THR A 31 -0.74 -25.28 1.70
C THR A 31 0.25 -24.15 1.91
N ALA A 32 -0.21 -22.91 2.04
CA ALA A 32 0.64 -21.72 2.18
C ALA A 32 1.67 -21.58 1.03
N LEU A 33 1.28 -21.97 -0.19
CA LEU A 33 2.12 -21.86 -1.38
C LEU A 33 1.80 -20.59 -2.16
N ILE A 34 2.82 -19.88 -2.61
CA ILE A 34 2.65 -18.73 -3.50
C ILE A 34 2.35 -19.24 -4.91
N GLU A 35 1.23 -18.80 -5.47
CA GLU A 35 0.78 -19.25 -6.78
C GLU A 35 1.39 -18.41 -7.90
N LEU A 36 1.97 -19.10 -8.88
CA LEU A 36 2.80 -18.48 -9.91
C LEU A 36 2.02 -17.54 -10.83
N ASP A 37 0.77 -17.87 -11.17
CA ASP A 37 -0.11 -17.04 -12.00
C ASP A 37 -0.37 -15.68 -11.34
N LYS A 38 -0.66 -15.67 -10.03
CA LYS A 38 -0.90 -14.44 -9.25
C LYS A 38 0.37 -13.61 -9.13
N LEU A 39 1.51 -14.27 -8.93
CA LEU A 39 2.81 -13.63 -8.89
C LEU A 39 3.21 -13.02 -10.24
N GLN A 40 2.89 -13.68 -11.36
CA GLN A 40 3.10 -13.14 -12.71
C GLN A 40 2.24 -11.90 -12.97
N ARG A 41 0.99 -11.87 -12.49
CA ARG A 41 0.12 -10.67 -12.58
C ARG A 41 0.64 -9.52 -11.74
N LEU A 42 1.07 -9.77 -10.51
CA LEU A 42 1.73 -8.74 -9.70
C LEU A 42 2.96 -8.18 -10.41
N THR A 43 3.74 -9.06 -11.06
CA THR A 43 4.90 -8.67 -11.86
C THR A 43 4.51 -7.77 -13.04
N SER A 44 3.43 -8.10 -13.75
CA SER A 44 2.87 -7.26 -14.81
C SER A 44 2.50 -5.87 -14.28
N VAL A 45 1.78 -5.78 -13.17
CA VAL A 45 1.41 -4.49 -12.53
C VAL A 45 2.66 -3.68 -12.18
N VAL A 46 3.63 -4.27 -11.48
CA VAL A 46 4.84 -3.57 -11.06
C VAL A 46 5.67 -3.08 -12.25
N LYS A 47 5.83 -3.90 -13.30
CA LYS A 47 6.54 -3.50 -14.52
C LYS A 47 5.87 -2.31 -15.22
N ARG A 48 4.54 -2.28 -15.26
CA ARG A 48 3.76 -1.22 -15.92
C ARG A 48 3.71 0.07 -15.11
N THR A 49 3.77 -0.02 -13.78
CA THR A 49 3.58 1.13 -12.88
C THR A 49 4.88 1.68 -12.31
N GLY A 50 5.94 0.87 -12.28
CA GLY A 50 7.15 1.14 -11.53
C GLY A 50 6.93 1.10 -10.01
N ALA A 51 5.84 0.50 -9.52
CA ALA A 51 5.53 0.49 -8.10
C ALA A 51 6.50 -0.38 -7.30
N CYS A 52 6.85 0.05 -6.09
CA CYS A 52 7.59 -0.78 -5.14
C CYS A 52 6.62 -1.43 -4.13
N ILE A 53 7.03 -2.55 -3.52
CA ILE A 53 6.17 -3.35 -2.63
C ILE A 53 6.47 -3.07 -1.17
N VAL A 54 5.42 -2.86 -0.38
CA VAL A 54 5.45 -2.89 1.09
C VAL A 54 4.66 -4.10 1.56
N LEU A 55 5.27 -4.96 2.37
CA LEU A 55 4.57 -6.13 2.91
C LEU A 55 3.56 -5.68 3.95
N SER A 56 2.27 -5.92 3.68
CA SER A 56 1.18 -5.70 4.62
C SER A 56 0.49 -7.00 5.04
N THR A 57 1.15 -8.15 4.87
CA THR A 57 0.67 -9.49 5.24
C THR A 57 1.06 -9.99 6.63
N ASP A 58 0.24 -10.83 7.28
CA ASP A 58 0.58 -11.48 8.55
C ASP A 58 1.78 -12.43 8.44
N TRP A 59 2.12 -12.90 7.23
CA TRP A 59 3.35 -13.67 6.98
C TRP A 59 4.61 -12.96 7.47
N ARG A 60 4.58 -11.62 7.56
CA ARG A 60 5.70 -10.81 8.09
C ARG A 60 6.03 -11.08 9.56
N ARG A 61 5.12 -11.71 10.32
CA ARG A 61 5.30 -12.10 11.73
C ARG A 61 6.17 -13.36 11.89
N PHE A 62 6.24 -14.19 10.86
CA PHE A 62 6.91 -15.48 10.89
C PHE A 62 8.13 -15.45 9.95
N PRO A 63 9.37 -15.56 10.46
CA PRO A 63 10.57 -15.43 9.64
C PRO A 63 10.62 -16.35 8.41
N ALA A 64 10.15 -17.60 8.56
CA ALA A 64 10.09 -18.55 7.45
C ALA A 64 9.16 -18.05 6.32
N PHE A 65 7.89 -17.77 6.62
CA PHE A 65 6.93 -17.27 5.63
C PHE A 65 7.36 -15.94 5.02
N LYS A 66 7.87 -15.01 5.83
CA LYS A 66 8.43 -13.75 5.31
C LYS A 66 9.56 -13.99 4.32
N SER A 67 10.47 -14.91 4.62
CA SER A 67 11.62 -15.20 3.77
C SER A 67 11.17 -15.85 2.46
N THR A 68 10.26 -16.81 2.53
CA THR A 68 9.62 -17.43 1.35
C THR A 68 8.97 -16.38 0.44
N LEU A 69 8.20 -15.45 1.01
CA LEU A 69 7.56 -14.38 0.24
C LEU A 69 8.56 -13.42 -0.39
N VAL A 70 9.53 -12.93 0.38
CA VAL A 70 10.56 -12.01 -0.13
C VAL A 70 11.39 -12.69 -1.22
N GLU A 71 11.72 -13.97 -1.07
CA GLU A 71 12.47 -14.71 -2.07
C GLU A 71 11.65 -14.89 -3.37
N ALA A 72 10.37 -15.28 -3.26
CA ALA A 72 9.49 -15.42 -4.42
C ALA A 72 9.34 -14.10 -5.18
N LEU A 73 9.13 -12.98 -4.47
CA LEU A 73 9.06 -11.64 -5.06
C LEU A 73 10.40 -11.26 -5.74
N SER A 74 11.52 -11.52 -5.06
CA SER A 74 12.87 -11.20 -5.56
C SER A 74 13.23 -11.98 -6.82
N ARG A 75 12.86 -13.27 -6.90
CA ARG A 75 13.06 -14.11 -8.10
C ARG A 75 12.34 -13.56 -9.34
N MET A 76 11.27 -12.80 -9.14
CA MET A 76 10.53 -12.12 -10.21
C MET A 76 11.04 -10.70 -10.52
N GLY A 77 12.07 -10.24 -9.80
CA GLY A 77 12.62 -8.89 -9.92
C GLY A 77 11.79 -7.83 -9.18
N LEU A 78 10.93 -8.23 -8.23
CA LEU A 78 10.07 -7.30 -7.49
C LEU A 78 10.76 -6.79 -6.23
N LYS A 79 10.86 -5.46 -6.10
CA LYS A 79 11.54 -4.81 -4.98
C LYS A 79 10.61 -4.62 -3.79
N VAL A 80 10.93 -5.27 -2.67
CA VAL A 80 10.33 -4.97 -1.36
C VAL A 80 11.08 -3.82 -0.69
N VAL A 81 10.39 -2.72 -0.41
CA VAL A 81 10.96 -1.50 0.21
C VAL A 81 10.66 -1.36 1.70
N GLY A 82 9.81 -2.23 2.23
CA GLY A 82 9.51 -2.24 3.66
C GLY A 82 8.41 -3.22 4.05
N SER A 83 7.96 -3.11 5.29
CA SER A 83 6.81 -3.84 5.81
C SER A 83 6.01 -2.93 6.72
N THR A 84 4.69 -3.06 6.75
CA THR A 84 3.87 -2.30 7.69
C THR A 84 4.19 -2.74 9.12
N PRO A 85 4.27 -1.81 10.08
CA PRO A 85 4.44 -2.10 11.49
C PRO A 85 3.53 -3.21 12.02
N LEU A 86 4.04 -3.98 12.98
CA LEU A 86 3.22 -4.93 13.75
C LEU A 86 2.45 -4.24 14.87
N MET A 87 2.88 -3.05 15.30
CA MET A 87 2.22 -2.24 16.32
C MET A 87 2.25 -0.78 15.89
N ALA A 88 1.23 0.00 16.20
CA ALA A 88 1.22 1.44 15.90
C ALA A 88 2.39 2.22 16.55
N SER A 89 2.94 1.69 17.65
CA SER A 89 4.13 2.20 18.35
C SER A 89 5.43 1.93 17.59
N GLN A 90 5.48 0.88 16.76
CA GLN A 90 6.64 0.53 15.96
C GLN A 90 6.57 1.30 14.64
N ARG A 91 6.80 2.61 14.63
CA ARG A 91 6.90 3.38 13.38
C ARG A 91 8.14 2.93 12.61
N ALA A 92 8.04 1.82 11.88
CA ALA A 92 9.09 1.38 10.98
C ALA A 92 9.35 2.52 9.98
N ALA A 93 10.62 2.92 9.88
CA ALA A 93 11.11 3.96 9.00
C ALA A 93 10.88 3.53 7.54
N ALA A 94 9.68 3.77 7.06
CA ALA A 94 9.33 3.36 5.74
C ALA A 94 9.69 4.52 4.79
N GLY A 95 10.57 4.19 3.84
CA GLY A 95 11.01 5.03 2.72
C GLY A 95 11.31 6.50 3.03
N ARG A 96 12.43 6.82 3.67
CA ARG A 96 12.97 8.19 3.68
C ARG A 96 13.60 8.49 2.31
N ALA A 97 12.92 9.23 1.43
CA ALA A 97 13.53 10.24 0.52
C ALA A 97 12.64 10.70 -0.64
N THR A 98 11.59 9.97 -1.05
CA THR A 98 10.81 10.32 -2.24
C THR A 98 9.33 10.53 -1.93
N PRO A 99 8.67 11.55 -2.51
CA PRO A 99 7.22 11.73 -2.40
C PRO A 99 6.48 10.47 -2.87
N VAL A 100 5.36 10.11 -2.25
CA VAL A 100 4.49 9.04 -2.79
C VAL A 100 3.52 9.68 -3.78
N VAL A 101 3.54 9.25 -5.03
CA VAL A 101 2.67 9.78 -6.10
C VAL A 101 1.31 9.10 -6.07
N SER A 102 1.30 7.78 -5.91
CA SER A 102 0.09 6.98 -5.77
C SER A 102 0.38 5.74 -4.95
N TRP A 103 -0.66 5.14 -4.40
CA TRP A 103 -0.54 3.90 -3.65
C TRP A 103 -1.82 3.08 -3.72
N ALA A 104 -1.67 1.77 -3.57
CA ALA A 104 -2.76 0.83 -3.51
C ALA A 104 -2.54 -0.17 -2.37
N ALA A 105 -3.61 -0.53 -1.66
CA ALA A 105 -3.64 -1.69 -0.78
C ALA A 105 -4.43 -2.81 -1.47
N ILE A 106 -3.88 -4.02 -1.47
CA ILE A 106 -4.54 -5.22 -2.00
C ILE A 106 -4.62 -6.30 -0.92
N ASP A 107 -5.83 -6.79 -0.72
CA ASP A 107 -6.19 -7.69 0.39
C ASP A 107 -7.45 -8.47 0.00
N ASP A 108 -7.70 -9.63 0.60
CA ASP A 108 -8.95 -10.38 0.39
C ASP A 108 -10.03 -10.00 1.41
N ARG A 109 -9.63 -9.42 2.55
CA ARG A 109 -10.56 -8.92 3.57
C ARG A 109 -11.27 -7.64 3.13
N PRO A 110 -12.48 -7.37 3.64
CA PRO A 110 -13.20 -6.14 3.35
C PRO A 110 -12.64 -4.96 4.19
N LEU A 111 -11.41 -4.52 3.91
CA LEU A 111 -10.72 -3.51 4.73
C LEU A 111 -11.48 -2.18 4.86
N LEU A 112 -12.29 -1.80 3.86
CA LEU A 112 -13.14 -0.61 3.93
C LEU A 112 -14.21 -0.69 5.03
N ALA A 113 -14.65 -1.90 5.38
CA ALA A 113 -15.62 -2.13 6.44
C ALA A 113 -14.97 -2.18 7.84
N GLU A 114 -13.64 -2.14 7.92
CA GLU A 114 -12.92 -2.16 9.18
C GLU A 114 -12.71 -0.76 9.76
N LYS A 115 -12.33 -0.68 11.03
CA LYS A 115 -12.05 0.59 11.69
C LYS A 115 -10.90 1.31 10.97
N GLY A 116 -11.15 2.53 10.48
CA GLY A 116 -10.18 3.30 9.69
C GLY A 116 -10.17 2.97 8.20
N GLY A 117 -11.02 2.04 7.73
CA GLY A 117 -11.10 1.65 6.32
C GLY A 117 -11.43 2.79 5.37
N MET A 118 -12.12 3.83 5.84
CA MET A 118 -12.41 5.02 5.04
C MET A 118 -11.16 5.76 4.53
N ASP A 119 -10.02 5.62 5.22
CA ASP A 119 -8.74 6.19 4.78
C ASP A 119 -8.16 5.45 3.55
N LEU A 120 -8.70 4.26 3.23
CA LEU A 120 -8.33 3.46 2.06
C LEU A 120 -9.27 3.69 0.85
N LEU A 121 -10.28 4.55 0.99
CA LEU A 121 -11.24 4.80 -0.09
C LEU A 121 -10.52 5.35 -1.33
N GLY A 122 -10.75 4.70 -2.49
CA GLY A 122 -10.05 5.03 -3.74
C GLY A 122 -8.62 4.47 -3.86
N HIS A 123 -8.11 3.81 -2.82
CA HIS A 123 -6.78 3.21 -2.77
C HIS A 123 -6.81 1.70 -2.48
N PHE A 124 -8.00 1.11 -2.30
CA PHE A 124 -8.14 -0.30 -1.94
C PHE A 124 -8.66 -1.15 -3.09
N VAL A 125 -8.00 -2.29 -3.32
CA VAL A 125 -8.45 -3.34 -4.24
C VAL A 125 -8.71 -4.60 -3.41
N GLN A 126 -9.99 -4.96 -3.30
CA GLN A 126 -10.36 -6.20 -2.63
C GLN A 126 -10.32 -7.37 -3.61
N THR A 127 -9.59 -8.42 -3.24
CA THR A 127 -9.62 -9.72 -3.93
C THR A 127 -10.63 -10.65 -3.27
N ARG A 128 -10.80 -11.84 -3.84
CA ARG A 128 -11.54 -12.94 -3.17
C ARG A 128 -10.56 -14.04 -2.88
N TRP A 129 -10.59 -14.60 -1.67
CA TRP A 129 -9.74 -15.73 -1.27
C TRP A 129 -9.65 -16.82 -2.35
N ALA A 130 -10.78 -17.20 -2.95
CA ALA A 130 -10.85 -18.28 -3.93
C ALA A 130 -10.17 -17.98 -5.28
N THR A 131 -10.00 -16.71 -5.65
CA THR A 131 -9.46 -16.32 -6.97
C THR A 131 -8.17 -15.51 -6.88
N GLY A 132 -7.92 -14.85 -5.75
CA GLY A 132 -6.77 -13.99 -5.54
C GLY A 132 -6.65 -12.83 -6.50
N LEU A 133 -5.41 -12.44 -6.76
CA LEU A 133 -5.02 -11.49 -7.79
C LEU A 133 -5.30 -12.09 -9.18
N ASN A 134 -6.54 -11.93 -9.64
CA ASN A 134 -6.98 -12.28 -10.97
C ASN A 134 -6.87 -11.08 -11.94
N GLN A 135 -7.36 -11.23 -13.17
CA GLN A 135 -7.31 -10.16 -14.17
C GLN A 135 -8.05 -8.88 -13.75
N ALA A 136 -9.24 -9.01 -13.14
CA ALA A 136 -10.01 -7.85 -12.70
C ALA A 136 -9.29 -7.09 -11.57
N ALA A 137 -8.67 -7.80 -10.63
CA ALA A 137 -7.87 -7.19 -9.57
C ALA A 137 -6.57 -6.55 -10.11
N GLU A 138 -5.95 -7.14 -11.12
CA GLU A 138 -4.81 -6.55 -11.84
C GLU A 138 -5.21 -5.22 -12.51
N GLU A 139 -6.33 -5.20 -13.22
CA GLU A 139 -6.88 -3.99 -13.87
C GLU A 139 -7.23 -2.90 -12.85
N ALA A 140 -7.88 -3.27 -11.74
CA ALA A 140 -8.19 -2.35 -10.65
C ALA A 140 -6.92 -1.77 -9.99
N LEU A 141 -5.88 -2.58 -9.78
CA LEU A 141 -4.59 -2.08 -9.28
C LEU A 141 -3.97 -1.05 -10.22
N LEU A 142 -4.03 -1.30 -11.53
CA LEU A 142 -3.50 -0.38 -12.53
C LEU A 142 -4.30 0.93 -12.55
N GLU A 143 -5.62 0.86 -12.42
CA GLU A 143 -6.49 2.03 -12.31
C GLU A 143 -6.13 2.85 -11.06
N VAL A 144 -5.99 2.22 -9.90
CA VAL A 144 -5.60 2.93 -8.66
C VAL A 144 -4.20 3.53 -8.77
N LEU A 145 -3.24 2.87 -9.40
CA LEU A 145 -1.84 3.31 -9.43
C LEU A 145 -1.52 4.32 -10.53
N LEU A 146 -2.19 4.23 -11.69
CA LEU A 146 -1.95 5.07 -12.86
C LEU A 146 -3.08 6.09 -13.11
N GLY A 147 -4.26 5.85 -12.56
CA GLY A 147 -5.41 6.72 -12.72
C GLY A 147 -5.29 8.04 -11.96
N PRO A 148 -6.23 8.96 -12.20
CA PRO A 148 -6.29 10.24 -11.51
C PRO A 148 -6.40 10.00 -10.01
N GLN A 149 -5.40 10.45 -9.25
CA GLN A 149 -5.45 10.28 -7.80
C GLN A 149 -6.52 11.19 -7.21
N PRO A 150 -7.40 10.68 -6.31
CA PRO A 150 -8.28 11.55 -5.55
C PRO A 150 -7.40 12.55 -4.81
N ARG A 151 -7.68 13.84 -5.00
CA ARG A 151 -6.95 14.92 -4.34
C ARG A 151 -6.99 14.65 -2.85
N SER A 152 -5.85 14.75 -2.17
CA SER A 152 -5.75 14.56 -0.71
C SER A 152 -6.94 15.26 -0.05
N ILE A 153 -7.72 14.53 0.75
CA ILE A 153 -8.81 15.15 1.50
C ILE A 153 -8.16 16.27 2.31
N PRO A 154 -8.54 17.55 2.08
CA PRO A 154 -8.05 18.62 2.93
C PRO A 154 -8.43 18.20 4.33
N LYS A 155 -7.44 18.04 5.22
CA LYS A 155 -7.74 17.95 6.64
C LYS A 155 -8.59 19.17 6.93
N THR A 156 -9.87 18.98 7.26
CA THR A 156 -10.65 20.05 7.87
C THR A 156 -9.77 20.59 8.98
N PRO A 157 -9.41 21.89 8.96
CA PRO A 157 -8.70 22.46 10.09
C PRO A 157 -9.54 22.09 11.32
N VAL A 158 -8.91 21.43 12.28
CA VAL A 158 -9.49 21.32 13.62
C VAL A 158 -9.91 22.75 13.98
N PRO A 159 -11.15 23.02 14.41
CA PRO A 159 -11.55 24.37 14.77
C PRO A 159 -10.59 24.86 15.85
N VAL A 160 -9.65 25.71 15.45
CA VAL A 160 -8.89 26.52 16.38
C VAL A 160 -9.93 27.44 17.01
N PRO A 161 -10.01 27.55 18.34
CA PRO A 161 -10.88 28.56 18.96
C PRO A 161 -10.56 29.92 18.33
N LEU A 162 -11.57 30.59 17.77
CA LEU A 162 -11.41 31.84 17.05
C LEU A 162 -10.57 32.84 17.85
N PRO A 163 -9.46 33.36 17.30
CA PRO A 163 -8.99 34.68 17.67
C PRO A 163 -9.84 35.71 16.93
N THR A 164 -10.53 36.56 17.68
CA THR A 164 -11.15 37.79 17.21
C THR A 164 -10.07 38.69 16.61
N THR A 165 -10.04 38.84 15.28
CA THR A 165 -10.09 40.13 14.55
C THR A 165 -9.54 40.01 13.12
N SER A 166 -10.28 40.70 12.25
CA SER A 166 -10.03 41.25 10.91
C SER A 166 -8.68 41.08 10.17
N LYS A 167 -8.85 40.90 8.85
CA LYS A 167 -7.91 41.09 7.71
C LYS A 167 -6.92 39.94 7.41
N GLN A 168 -7.19 39.18 6.35
CA GLN A 168 -6.63 39.45 5.01
C GLN A 168 -7.21 38.47 3.97
N ARG A 169 -7.45 39.01 2.78
CA ARG A 169 -7.89 38.33 1.56
C ARG A 169 -6.68 38.34 0.65
N GLU A 170 -6.08 37.17 0.39
CA GLU A 170 -5.07 36.98 -0.66
C GLU A 170 -4.97 35.48 -1.05
N GLU A 171 -5.49 35.19 -2.24
CA GLU A 171 -4.95 34.27 -3.28
C GLU A 171 -4.36 32.92 -2.81
N SER A 172 -5.11 31.82 -2.81
CA SER A 172 -5.53 31.02 -3.99
C SER A 172 -4.42 30.58 -4.95
N ARG A 173 -3.46 29.79 -4.46
CA ARG A 173 -2.92 28.62 -5.18
C ARG A 173 -2.46 27.55 -4.19
N ALA A 174 -3.42 26.82 -3.61
CA ALA A 174 -3.10 25.66 -2.78
C ALA A 174 -2.48 24.58 -3.68
N MET A 175 -1.15 24.54 -3.74
CA MET A 175 -0.43 23.37 -4.24
C MET A 175 -0.75 22.23 -3.27
N SER A 176 -1.49 21.23 -3.77
CA SER A 176 -1.83 20.02 -3.03
C SER A 176 -0.54 19.38 -2.52
N THR A 177 -0.43 19.16 -1.22
CA THR A 177 0.73 18.50 -0.65
C THR A 177 0.73 17.03 -1.08
N PRO A 178 1.87 16.49 -1.56
CA PRO A 178 2.00 15.06 -1.88
C PRO A 178 1.72 14.18 -0.66
N TRP A 179 1.30 12.94 -0.88
CA TRP A 179 1.18 11.96 0.20
C TRP A 179 2.54 11.75 0.86
N THR A 180 2.60 11.97 2.17
CA THR A 180 3.77 11.56 2.95
C THR A 180 3.65 10.09 3.31
N TRP A 181 4.81 9.45 3.49
CA TRP A 181 4.87 8.05 3.88
C TRP A 181 4.14 7.77 5.21
N GLU A 182 4.12 8.73 6.12
CA GLU A 182 3.38 8.65 7.38
C GLU A 182 1.86 8.62 7.18
N THR A 183 1.33 9.40 6.24
CA THR A 183 -0.11 9.42 5.95
C THR A 183 -0.55 8.09 5.36
N VAL A 184 0.24 7.56 4.41
CA VAL A 184 -0.02 6.27 3.77
C VAL A 184 0.08 5.12 4.78
N LEU A 185 1.10 5.14 5.64
CA LEU A 185 1.23 4.15 6.71
C LEU A 185 0.08 4.21 7.72
N LYS A 186 -0.37 5.41 8.13
CA LYS A 186 -1.49 5.54 9.07
C LYS A 186 -2.76 4.89 8.53
N ALA A 187 -3.06 5.09 7.24
CA ALA A 187 -4.19 4.44 6.58
C ALA A 187 -4.08 2.90 6.63
N CYS A 188 -2.87 2.35 6.46
CA CYS A 188 -2.66 0.89 6.40
C CYS A 188 -2.44 0.20 7.77
N ILE A 189 -1.98 0.91 8.81
CA ILE A 189 -1.59 0.33 10.12
C ILE A 189 -2.79 -0.06 11.00
N SER A 190 -4.00 0.45 10.72
CA SER A 190 -5.21 0.12 11.50
C SER A 190 -5.51 -1.41 11.56
N ARG A 191 -4.90 -2.19 10.66
CA ARG A 191 -4.96 -3.66 10.55
C ARG A 191 -4.47 -4.43 11.79
N SER A 192 -3.56 -3.86 12.60
CA SER A 192 -2.75 -4.68 13.52
C SER A 192 -3.33 -4.92 14.93
N MET A 193 -4.50 -4.36 15.27
CA MET A 193 -5.02 -4.44 16.65
C MET A 193 -6.12 -5.49 16.88
N ASN A 194 -6.55 -6.27 15.87
CA ASN A 194 -7.74 -7.13 16.02
C ASN A 194 -7.56 -8.65 15.78
N THR A 195 -6.34 -9.16 15.60
CA THR A 195 -6.11 -10.62 15.54
C THR A 195 -5.75 -11.17 16.92
N MET A 196 -6.72 -11.14 17.83
CA MET A 196 -6.76 -12.03 19.00
C MET A 196 -8.13 -12.70 19.01
N SER A 197 -8.34 -13.66 18.12
CA SER A 197 -9.28 -14.77 18.35
C SER A 197 -9.06 -15.85 17.30
N THR A 198 -8.99 -17.08 17.82
CA THR A 198 -9.18 -18.35 17.12
C THR A 198 -7.99 -18.88 16.32
N VAL A 199 -7.01 -19.41 17.06
CA VAL A 199 -6.46 -20.73 16.72
C VAL A 199 -6.77 -21.63 17.92
N MET A 200 -7.80 -22.46 17.77
CA MET A 200 -7.92 -23.74 18.47
C MET A 200 -7.74 -24.84 17.43
#